data_AF-A0A2E8B2V7-F1
#
_entry.id   AF-A0A2E8B2V7-F1
#
_cell.length_a   1.000
_cell.length_b   1.000
_cell.length_c   1.000
_cell.angle_alpha   90.00
_cell.angle_beta   90.00
_cell.angle_gamma   90.00
#
_symmetry.space_group_name_H-M   'P 1'
#
loop_
_entity.id
_entity.type
_entity.pdbx_description
1 polymer ?
#
loop_
_entity_poly.entity_id
_entity_poly.type
_entity_poly.pdbx_seq_one_letter_code
_entity_poly.pdbx_strand_id
1 'polypeptide(L)'
;MKHDSELPIRLLIHKPKPEGMDEEYYYVRSDLRHAIREELKDVRVFVYYAVKTKTHALWIVKVTLDNSWHESLSPLFTLKSEFFEDNEIRVISDKPTSRYRIRSRPKTSNVTWPQKPTDQLLGEALGEDHFINDAEHPLYLDLIEGDEL
;
A
#
# COMPACT_ATOMS: atom_id res chain seq x y z
N MET A 1 5.01 -11.66 18.98
CA MET A 1 4.63 -11.91 17.57
C MET A 1 5.52 -11.01 16.72
N LYS A 2 6.14 -11.55 15.67
CA LYS A 2 6.82 -10.71 14.67
C LYS A 2 5.74 -10.16 13.73
N HIS A 3 5.82 -8.88 13.36
CA HIS A 3 4.97 -8.31 12.33
C HIS A 3 5.49 -8.77 10.96
N ASP A 4 4.59 -9.06 10.03
CA ASP A 4 5.00 -9.35 8.66
C ASP A 4 5.59 -8.06 8.07
N SER A 5 6.79 -8.17 7.48
CA SER A 5 7.44 -7.02 6.83
C SER A 5 6.63 -6.50 5.65
N GLU A 6 5.79 -7.34 5.07
CA GLU A 6 5.02 -7.06 3.87
C GLU A 6 3.69 -7.82 3.90
N LEU A 7 2.62 -7.14 3.47
CA LEU A 7 1.34 -7.76 3.13
C LEU A 7 1.06 -7.57 1.63
N PRO A 8 1.21 -8.64 0.81
CA PRO A 8 0.71 -8.66 -0.56
C PRO A 8 -0.82 -8.78 -0.57
N ILE A 9 -1.53 -7.87 -1.25
CA ILE A 9 -2.99 -7.87 -1.31
C ILE A 9 -3.49 -7.21 -2.60
N ARG A 10 -4.75 -7.51 -2.98
CA ARG A 10 -5.47 -6.81 -4.05
C ARG A 10 -6.50 -5.86 -3.47
N LEU A 11 -6.39 -4.58 -3.83
CA LEU A 11 -7.31 -3.51 -3.44
C LEU A 11 -7.92 -2.87 -4.68
N LEU A 12 -9.14 -2.35 -4.53
CA LEU A 12 -9.69 -1.42 -5.50
C LEU A 12 -9.08 -0.04 -5.24
N ILE A 13 -8.58 0.61 -6.29
CA ILE A 13 -7.97 1.95 -6.18
C ILE A 13 -8.88 2.91 -6.92
N HIS A 14 -9.51 3.82 -6.19
CA HIS A 14 -10.45 4.78 -6.73
C HIS A 14 -9.84 6.19 -6.73
N LYS A 15 -10.07 6.94 -7.81
CA LYS A 15 -9.73 8.35 -7.89
C LYS A 15 -11.03 9.15 -7.97
N PRO A 16 -11.53 9.69 -6.85
CA PRO A 16 -12.82 10.38 -6.83
C PRO A 16 -12.82 11.68 -7.66
N LYS A 17 -11.63 12.21 -7.99
CA LYS A 17 -11.46 13.38 -8.86
C LYS A 17 -10.47 13.03 -9.98
N PRO A 18 -10.84 13.21 -11.26
CA PRO A 18 -9.94 12.92 -12.39
C PRO A 18 -8.61 13.68 -12.33
N GLU A 19 -8.63 14.91 -11.81
CA GLU A 19 -7.44 15.75 -11.62
C GLU A 19 -6.85 15.68 -10.20
N GLY A 20 -7.44 14.87 -9.31
CA GLY A 20 -6.97 14.66 -7.95
C GLY A 20 -5.72 13.77 -7.92
N MET A 21 -4.76 14.13 -7.07
CA MET A 21 -3.61 13.28 -6.76
C MET A 21 -3.97 12.18 -5.74
N ASP A 22 -5.06 12.38 -5.01
CA ASP A 22 -5.44 11.53 -3.88
C ASP A 22 -6.17 10.28 -4.38
N GLU A 23 -5.59 9.14 -4.08
CA GLU A 23 -6.13 7.82 -4.37
C GLU A 23 -6.75 7.27 -3.10
N GLU A 24 -7.97 6.77 -3.22
CA GLU A 24 -8.65 6.03 -2.17
C GLU A 24 -8.47 4.54 -2.42
N TYR A 25 -8.33 3.78 -1.34
CA TYR A 25 -8.09 2.35 -1.38
C TYR A 25 -9.26 1.65 -0.72
N TYR A 26 -9.84 0.67 -1.40
CA TYR A 26 -11.00 -0.07 -0.90
C TYR A 26 -10.67 -1.56 -0.80
N TYR A 27 -11.05 -2.17 0.32
CA TYR A 27 -11.07 -3.61 0.45
C TYR A 27 -12.40 -4.13 -0.09
N VAL A 28 -12.34 -5.09 -1.02
CA VAL A 28 -13.54 -5.72 -1.58
C VAL A 28 -13.71 -7.13 -1.01
N ARG A 29 -14.91 -7.46 -0.54
CA ARG A 29 -15.25 -8.80 -0.05
C ARG A 29 -15.00 -9.86 -1.13
N SER A 30 -14.48 -11.02 -0.72
CA SER A 30 -13.89 -12.01 -1.65
C SER A 30 -14.86 -12.53 -2.72
N ASP A 31 -16.13 -12.70 -2.38
CA ASP A 31 -17.20 -13.16 -3.27
C ASP A 31 -17.57 -12.15 -4.37
N LEU A 32 -17.35 -10.85 -4.13
CA LEU A 32 -17.65 -9.78 -5.08
C LEU A 32 -16.50 -9.53 -6.09
N ARG A 33 -15.28 -10.00 -5.77
CA ARG A 33 -14.07 -9.69 -6.55
C ARG A 33 -14.07 -10.23 -7.97
N HIS A 34 -14.86 -11.27 -8.26
CA HIS A 34 -14.82 -11.91 -9.58
C HIS A 34 -15.30 -10.96 -10.68
N ALA A 35 -16.40 -10.23 -10.44
CA ALA A 35 -16.99 -9.34 -11.44
C ALA A 35 -16.11 -8.14 -11.79
N ILE A 36 -15.34 -7.63 -10.83
CA ILE A 36 -14.48 -6.44 -10.99
C ILE A 36 -12.99 -6.80 -10.99
N ARG A 37 -12.64 -8.02 -11.44
CA ARG A 37 -11.29 -8.56 -11.28
C ARG A 37 -10.20 -7.65 -11.87
N GLU A 38 -10.48 -7.03 -13.01
CA GLU A 38 -9.52 -6.19 -13.74
C GLU A 38 -9.31 -4.82 -13.07
N GLU A 39 -10.28 -4.37 -12.27
CA GLU A 39 -10.22 -3.13 -11.52
C GLU A 39 -9.35 -3.24 -10.25
N LEU A 40 -9.28 -4.44 -9.68
CA LEU A 40 -8.45 -4.71 -8.51
C LEU A 40 -6.96 -4.70 -8.88
N LYS A 41 -6.17 -3.88 -8.17
CA LYS A 41 -4.73 -3.77 -8.39
C LYS A 41 -3.96 -4.51 -7.31
N ASP A 42 -2.92 -5.23 -7.72
CA ASP A 42 -1.96 -5.82 -6.79
C ASP A 42 -1.18 -4.70 -6.10
N VAL A 43 -1.12 -4.75 -4.78
CA VAL A 43 -0.37 -3.81 -3.94
C VAL A 43 0.41 -4.58 -2.88
N ARG A 44 1.51 -3.97 -2.44
CA ARG A 44 2.31 -4.43 -1.30
C ARG A 44 2.19 -3.38 -0.19
N VAL A 45 1.80 -3.82 1.00
CA VAL A 45 1.59 -2.93 2.15
C VAL A 45 2.69 -3.15 3.18
N PHE A 46 3.34 -2.05 3.59
CA PHE A 46 4.43 -2.06 4.56
C PHE A 46 4.09 -1.18 5.75
N VAL A 47 4.31 -1.68 6.96
CA VAL A 47 4.32 -0.83 8.16
C VAL A 47 5.65 -0.12 8.22
N TYR A 48 5.64 1.21 8.36
CA TYR A 48 6.87 1.98 8.53
C TYR A 48 6.73 3.01 9.64
N TYR A 49 7.88 3.41 10.18
CA TYR A 49 7.96 4.49 11.15
C TYR A 49 8.49 5.76 10.49
N ALA A 50 7.65 6.79 10.43
CA ALA A 50 7.99 8.09 9.89
C ALA A 50 8.80 8.89 10.91
N VAL A 51 10.13 8.94 10.75
CA VAL A 51 11.04 9.62 11.69
C VAL A 51 10.69 11.09 11.91
N LYS A 52 10.23 11.80 10.86
CA LYS A 52 9.88 13.23 10.93
C LYS A 52 8.66 13.49 11.82
N THR A 53 7.61 12.70 11.67
CA THR A 53 6.34 12.86 12.42
C THR A 53 6.32 12.04 13.70
N LYS A 54 7.28 11.12 13.88
CA LYS A 54 7.36 10.17 14.99
C LYS A 54 6.10 9.29 15.10
N THR A 55 5.56 8.88 13.95
CA THR A 55 4.34 8.09 13.86
C THR A 55 4.58 6.81 13.04
N HIS A 56 3.86 5.75 13.38
CA HIS A 56 3.72 4.62 12.48
C HIS A 56 2.70 4.96 11.39
N ALA A 57 2.93 4.45 10.19
CA ALA A 57 2.03 4.59 9.07
C ALA A 57 2.14 3.36 8.16
N LEU A 58 1.17 3.22 7.26
CA LEU A 58 1.20 2.21 6.21
C LEU A 58 1.65 2.85 4.91
N TRP A 59 2.50 2.13 4.20
CA TRP A 59 2.91 2.49 2.86
C TRP A 59 2.37 1.45 1.88
N ILE A 60 1.47 1.89 1.01
CA ILE A 60 0.90 1.07 -0.06
C ILE A 60 1.72 1.32 -1.33
N VAL A 61 2.33 0.27 -1.86
CA VAL A 61 3.08 0.31 -3.12
C VAL A 61 2.33 -0.48 -4.17
N LYS A 62 1.89 0.20 -5.23
CA LYS A 62 1.28 -0.48 -6.39
C LYS A 62 2.32 -1.37 -7.07
N VAL A 63 1.92 -2.59 -7.37
CA VAL A 63 2.70 -3.50 -8.22
C VAL A 63 2.41 -3.12 -9.65
N THR A 64 3.40 -2.54 -10.33
CA THR A 64 3.29 -2.14 -11.73
C THR A 64 4.60 -2.50 -12.40
N LEU A 65 4.58 -3.51 -13.25
CA LEU A 65 5.75 -3.93 -14.01
C LEU A 65 6.20 -2.78 -14.92
N ASP A 66 7.51 -2.70 -15.17
CA ASP A 66 8.15 -1.66 -15.99
C ASP A 66 7.99 -0.22 -15.46
N ASN A 67 7.43 -0.05 -14.26
CA ASN A 67 7.32 1.25 -13.61
C ASN A 67 8.57 1.55 -12.78
N SER A 68 9.26 2.67 -13.07
CA SER A 68 10.53 2.99 -12.43
C SER A 68 10.45 3.15 -10.91
N TRP A 69 9.28 3.51 -10.37
CA TRP A 69 9.07 3.55 -8.92
C TRP A 69 9.03 2.13 -8.34
N HIS A 70 8.16 1.26 -8.84
CA HIS A 70 8.08 -0.13 -8.38
C HIS A 70 9.43 -0.86 -8.50
N GLU A 71 10.06 -0.78 -9.67
CA GLU A 71 11.32 -1.46 -9.95
C GLU A 71 12.46 -0.98 -9.03
N SER A 72 12.50 0.32 -8.73
CA SER A 72 13.49 0.86 -7.81
C SER A 72 13.28 0.38 -6.38
N LEU A 73 12.05 0.02 -6.00
CA LEU A 73 11.70 -0.46 -4.66
C LEU A 73 11.85 -1.97 -4.50
N SER A 74 11.97 -2.72 -5.59
CA SER A 74 12.11 -4.18 -5.59
C SER A 74 13.13 -4.74 -4.58
N PRO A 75 14.30 -4.10 -4.29
CA PRO A 75 15.22 -4.62 -3.30
C PRO A 75 14.61 -4.65 -1.88
N LEU A 76 13.75 -3.69 -1.54
CA LEU A 76 13.11 -3.62 -0.23
C LEU A 76 12.16 -4.80 0.01
N PHE A 77 11.47 -5.25 -1.04
CA PHE A 77 10.48 -6.32 -0.95
C PHE A 77 11.07 -7.69 -0.60
N THR A 78 12.39 -7.83 -0.72
CA THR A 78 13.11 -9.07 -0.38
C THR A 78 13.70 -9.05 1.04
N LEU A 79 13.61 -7.93 1.74
CA LEU A 79 14.17 -7.76 3.07
C LEU A 79 13.18 -8.25 4.13
N LYS A 80 13.73 -8.82 5.21
CA LYS A 80 12.95 -9.30 6.35
C LYS A 80 12.60 -8.17 7.31
N SER A 81 11.62 -8.39 8.18
CA SER A 81 11.16 -7.40 9.16
C SER A 81 12.29 -6.90 10.06
N GLU A 82 13.24 -7.78 10.43
CA GLU A 82 14.39 -7.39 11.26
C GLU A 82 15.22 -6.27 10.63
N PHE A 83 15.36 -6.27 9.31
CA PHE A 83 16.09 -5.19 8.62
C PHE A 83 15.42 -3.84 8.84
N PHE A 84 14.08 -3.78 8.71
CA PHE A 84 13.30 -2.57 8.91
C PHE A 84 13.23 -2.17 10.39
N GLU A 85 13.30 -3.13 11.30
CA GLU A 85 13.40 -2.89 12.73
C GLU A 85 14.73 -2.21 13.11
N ASP A 86 15.84 -2.59 12.47
CA ASP A 86 17.18 -2.10 12.80
C ASP A 86 17.65 -0.89 11.98
N ASN A 87 17.03 -0.63 10.83
CA ASN A 87 17.48 0.39 9.88
C ASN A 87 16.44 1.47 9.59
N GLU A 88 16.92 2.69 9.37
CA GLU A 88 16.17 3.76 8.74
C GLU A 88 16.40 3.71 7.24
N ILE A 89 15.32 3.80 6.46
CA ILE A 89 15.38 3.78 5.00
C ILE A 89 14.97 5.15 4.48
N ARG A 90 15.69 5.61 3.46
CA ARG A 90 15.35 6.81 2.70
C ARG A 90 15.29 6.48 1.22
N VAL A 91 14.15 6.76 0.61
CA VAL A 91 13.96 6.70 -0.84
C VAL A 91 14.17 8.12 -1.39
N ILE A 92 15.05 8.25 -2.38
CA ILE A 92 15.47 9.53 -2.94
C ILE A 92 15.25 9.49 -4.45
N SER A 93 14.51 10.44 -5.00
CA SER A 93 14.38 10.56 -6.46
C SER A 93 15.73 10.92 -7.08
N ASP A 94 16.09 10.21 -8.15
CA ASP A 94 17.27 10.45 -8.96
C ASP A 94 16.83 10.95 -10.33
N LYS A 95 16.63 12.28 -10.40
CA LYS A 95 16.08 12.96 -11.59
C LYS A 95 16.80 12.62 -12.90
N PRO A 96 18.15 12.51 -12.95
CA PRO A 96 18.85 12.19 -14.20
C PRO A 96 18.52 10.81 -14.77
N THR A 97 18.20 9.84 -13.92
CA THR A 97 17.95 8.45 -14.32
C THR A 97 16.46 8.10 -14.33
N SER A 98 15.59 9.03 -13.91
CA SER A 98 14.16 8.79 -13.67
C SER A 98 13.89 7.60 -12.75
N ARG A 99 14.84 7.27 -11.86
CA ARG A 99 14.79 6.17 -10.90
C ARG A 99 14.83 6.69 -9.47
N TYR A 100 14.71 5.77 -8.52
CA TYR A 100 14.82 6.09 -7.09
C TYR A 100 16.01 5.35 -6.50
N ARG A 101 16.79 6.07 -5.70
CA ARG A 101 17.89 5.50 -4.91
C ARG A 101 17.40 5.21 -3.51
N ILE A 102 17.60 3.99 -3.06
CA ILE A 102 17.36 3.57 -1.69
C ILE A 102 18.66 3.71 -0.91
N ARG A 103 18.60 4.36 0.25
CA ARG A 103 19.68 4.36 1.23
C ARG A 103 19.15 3.82 2.55
N SER A 104 19.95 3.03 3.24
CA SER A 104 19.70 2.63 4.62
C SER A 104 20.82 3.10 5.54
N ARG A 105 20.51 3.23 6.83
CA ARG A 105 21.49 3.38 7.91
C ARG A 105 20.92 2.74 9.19
N PRO A 106 21.77 2.33 10.14
CA PRO A 106 21.29 1.89 11.45
C PRO A 106 20.43 2.96 12.12
N LYS A 107 19.36 2.54 12.81
CA LYS A 107 18.53 3.46 13.61
C LYS A 107 19.33 4.09 14.73
N THR A 108 19.00 5.34 15.02
CA THR A 108 19.55 6.09 16.15
C THR A 108 18.64 6.07 17.38
N SER A 109 17.42 5.56 17.23
CA SER A 109 16.42 5.54 18.30
C SER A 109 15.65 4.22 18.33
N ASN A 110 15.34 3.77 19.54
CA ASN A 110 14.49 2.61 19.74
C ASN A 110 13.04 2.99 19.44
N VAL A 111 12.44 2.29 18.48
CA VAL A 111 11.03 2.45 18.10
C VAL A 111 10.27 1.21 18.58
N THR A 112 9.16 1.42 19.28
CA THR A 112 8.27 0.32 19.66
C THR A 112 7.31 0.05 18.51
N TRP A 113 7.52 -1.04 17.79
CA TRP A 113 6.69 -1.41 16.65
C TRP A 113 5.29 -1.92 17.08
N PRO A 114 4.25 -1.69 16.27
CA PRO A 114 2.93 -2.27 16.50
C PRO A 114 3.01 -3.79 16.62
N GLN A 115 2.25 -4.35 17.55
CA GLN A 115 2.17 -5.81 17.74
C GLN A 115 1.06 -6.46 16.91
N LYS A 116 0.19 -5.65 16.30
CA LYS A 116 -0.89 -6.11 15.44
C LYS A 116 -0.33 -6.56 14.08
N PRO A 117 -0.90 -7.61 13.47
CA PRO A 117 -0.68 -7.96 12.08
C PRO A 117 -0.96 -6.81 11.10
N THR A 118 -0.24 -6.79 9.97
CA THR A 118 -0.33 -5.71 8.97
C THR A 118 -1.71 -5.62 8.32
N ASP A 119 -2.43 -6.74 8.19
CA ASP A 119 -3.80 -6.80 7.66
C ASP A 119 -4.81 -6.12 8.61
N GLN A 120 -4.68 -6.30 9.93
CA GLN A 120 -5.48 -5.60 10.92
C GLN A 120 -5.19 -4.10 10.93
N LEU A 121 -3.91 -3.72 10.86
CA LEU A 121 -3.52 -2.32 10.77
C LEU A 121 -4.06 -1.68 9.48
N LEU A 122 -4.04 -2.41 8.37
CA LEU A 122 -4.62 -1.95 7.10
C LEU A 122 -6.12 -1.74 7.25
N GLY A 123 -6.86 -2.70 7.82
CA GLY A 123 -8.30 -2.54 8.04
C GLY A 123 -8.64 -1.33 8.91
N GLU A 124 -7.87 -1.10 9.99
CA GLU A 124 -8.01 0.09 10.84
C GLU A 124 -7.72 1.39 10.10
N ALA A 125 -6.70 1.39 9.22
CA ALA A 125 -6.31 2.58 8.46
C ALA A 125 -7.29 2.92 7.33
N LEU A 126 -7.92 1.91 6.71
CA LEU A 126 -8.94 2.10 5.70
C LEU A 126 -10.22 2.69 6.30
N GLY A 127 -10.62 2.22 7.49
CA GLY A 127 -11.89 2.60 8.12
C GLY A 127 -13.08 1.93 7.44
N GLU A 128 -14.23 1.94 8.12
CA GLU A 128 -15.42 1.16 7.73
C GLU A 128 -15.96 1.54 6.34
N ASP A 129 -15.90 2.82 5.97
CA ASP A 129 -16.40 3.35 4.70
C ASP A 129 -15.61 2.85 3.47
N HIS A 130 -14.44 2.26 3.67
CA HIS A 130 -13.58 1.75 2.60
C HIS A 130 -13.68 0.22 2.43
N PHE A 131 -14.71 -0.40 3.03
CA PHE A 131 -15.02 -1.81 2.83
C PHE A 131 -16.25 -1.98 1.93
N ILE A 132 -16.02 -2.52 0.73
CA ILE A 132 -17.10 -2.96 -0.16
C ILE A 132 -17.54 -4.35 0.29
N ASN A 133 -18.55 -4.36 1.16
CA ASN A 133 -19.05 -5.55 1.81
C ASN A 133 -20.29 -6.15 1.15
N ASP A 134 -20.90 -5.49 0.18
CA ASP A 134 -22.07 -5.98 -0.54
C ASP A 134 -22.08 -5.45 -1.98
N ALA A 135 -22.97 -6.01 -2.79
CA ALA A 135 -23.12 -5.64 -4.20
C ALA A 135 -23.91 -4.33 -4.39
N GLU A 136 -24.51 -3.77 -3.33
CA GLU A 136 -25.27 -2.51 -3.38
C GLU A 136 -24.37 -1.29 -3.16
N HIS A 137 -23.10 -1.51 -2.79
CA HIS A 137 -22.12 -0.45 -2.63
C HIS A 137 -22.02 0.41 -3.92
N PRO A 138 -22.18 1.76 -3.83
CA PRO A 138 -22.27 2.60 -5.03
C PRO A 138 -21.10 2.47 -5.99
N LEU A 139 -19.87 2.43 -5.45
CA LEU A 139 -18.66 2.24 -6.26
C LEU A 139 -18.60 0.85 -6.92
N TYR A 140 -19.19 -0.17 -6.31
CA TYR A 140 -19.22 -1.51 -6.91
C TYR A 140 -20.18 -1.54 -8.10
N LEU A 141 -21.39 -1.00 -7.91
CA LEU A 141 -22.41 -0.87 -8.96
C LEU A 141 -21.88 -0.11 -10.17
N ASP A 142 -21.22 1.03 -9.95
CA ASP A 142 -20.61 1.84 -11.02
C ASP A 142 -19.64 1.03 -11.90
N LEU A 143 -18.87 0.12 -11.29
CA LEU A 143 -17.90 -0.72 -12.02
C LEU A 143 -18.54 -1.90 -12.78
N ILE A 144 -19.70 -2.39 -12.34
CA ILE A 144 -20.37 -3.55 -12.98
C ILE A 144 -21.47 -3.15 -13.96
N GLU A 145 -22.07 -1.97 -13.79
CA GLU A 145 -23.16 -1.44 -14.61
C GLU A 145 -22.71 -0.30 -15.53
N GLY A 146 -21.53 0.30 -15.29
CA GLY A 146 -21.02 1.39 -16.09
C GLY A 146 -20.70 0.99 -17.53
N ASP A 147 -21.11 1.82 -18.50
CA ASP A 147 -20.72 1.68 -19.89
C ASP A 147 -19.32 2.29 -20.10
N GLU A 148 -18.41 1.53 -20.73
CA GLU A 148 -17.15 2.09 -21.26
C GLU A 148 -17.45 3.05 -22.42
N LEU A 149 -16.91 4.28 -22.37
CA LEU A 149 -17.04 5.29 -23.44
C LEU A 149 -15.97 5.16 -24.52
#